data_AF-A0AA87ZH73-F1
#
_entry.id   AF-A0AA87ZH73-F1
#
_cell.length_a   1.000
_cell.length_b   1.000
_cell.length_c   1.000
_cell.angle_alpha   90.00
_cell.angle_beta   90.00
_cell.angle_gamma   90.00
#
_symmetry.space_group_name_H-M   'P 1'
#
loop_
_entity.id
_entity.type
_entity.pdbx_description
1 polymer ?
#
loop_
_entity_poly.entity_id
_entity_poly.type
_entity_poly.pdbx_seq_one_letter_code
_entity_poly.pdbx_strand_id
1 'polypeptide(L)' 'MATFDCLLKTYGFLTPEFRKETRFSKSPFQEYTDLLASGKPTKPLAIEDIADQIEA' A
#
# COMPACT_ATOMS: atom_id res chain seq x y z
N MET A 1 19.38 -9.87 0.17
CA MET A 1 17.96 -9.57 0.47
C MET A 1 17.56 -9.93 1.92
N ALA A 2 18.50 -10.16 2.84
CA ALA A 2 18.14 -10.55 4.22
C ALA A 2 17.62 -9.38 5.09
N THR A 3 18.08 -8.16 4.82
CA THR A 3 17.70 -6.96 5.60
C THR A 3 16.25 -6.55 5.33
N PHE A 4 15.83 -6.52 4.06
CA PHE A 4 14.45 -6.24 3.68
C PHE A 4 13.47 -7.28 4.25
N ASP A 5 13.81 -8.56 4.15
CA ASP A 5 12.98 -9.64 4.70
C ASP A 5 12.83 -9.54 6.22
N CYS A 6 13.88 -9.10 6.92
CA CYS A 6 13.81 -8.85 8.35
C CYS A 6 12.82 -7.72 8.67
N LEU A 7 12.87 -6.62 7.92
CA LEU A 7 11.97 -5.48 8.09
C LEU A 7 10.51 -5.86 7.81
N LEU A 8 10.23 -6.61 6.74
CA LEU A 8 8.86 -7.07 6.44
C LEU A 8 8.28 -7.93 7.56
N LYS A 9 9.09 -8.81 8.16
CA LYS A 9 8.66 -9.69 9.25
C LYS A 9 8.27 -8.92 10.51
N THR A 10 8.72 -7.67 10.69
CA THR A 10 8.29 -6.84 11.83
C THR A 10 6.79 -6.54 11.81
N TYR A 11 6.19 -6.36 10.63
CA TYR A 11 4.74 -6.13 10.49
C TYR A 11 3.91 -7.42 10.63
N GLY A 12 4.52 -8.58 10.44
CA GLY A 12 3.88 -9.89 10.59
C GLY A 12 3.96 -10.46 12.02
N PHE A 13 4.69 -9.81 12.92
CA PHE A 13 4.84 -10.28 14.30
C PHE A 13 3.67 -9.79 15.16
N LEU A 14 2.88 -10.73 15.69
CA LEU A 14 1.73 -10.43 16.53
C LEU A 14 2.14 -10.21 17.98
N THR A 15 2.37 -8.95 18.37
CA THR A 15 2.63 -8.58 19.76
C THR A 15 1.36 -8.66 20.61
N PRO A 16 1.46 -8.72 21.96
CA PRO A 16 0.29 -8.78 22.84
C PRO A 16 -0.71 -7.63 22.63
N GLU A 17 -0.24 -6.48 22.16
CA GLU A 17 -1.06 -5.30 21.86
C GLU A 17 -2.04 -5.54 20.69
N PHE A 18 -1.71 -6.46 19.77
CA PHE A 18 -2.53 -6.79 18.61
C PHE A 18 -3.55 -7.91 18.85
N ARG A 19 -3.73 -8.34 20.10
CA ARG A 19 -4.74 -9.36 20.46
C ARG A 19 -6.17 -8.81 20.52
N LYS A 20 -6.34 -7.48 20.48
CA LYS A 20 -7.66 -6.86 20.40
C LYS A 20 -8.28 -7.18 19.03
N GLU A 21 -9.59 -7.40 19.01
CA GLU A 21 -10.33 -7.64 17.78
C GLU A 21 -10.16 -6.50 16.75
N THR A 22 -9.85 -6.86 15.51
CA THR A 22 -9.78 -5.93 14.38
C THR A 22 -11.18 -5.57 13.90
N ARG A 23 -11.49 -4.26 13.89
CA ARG A 23 -12.71 -3.75 13.26
C ARG A 23 -12.45 -3.50 11.78
N PHE A 24 -13.06 -4.31 10.91
CA PHE A 24 -12.98 -4.12 9.47
C PHE A 24 -13.83 -2.92 9.04
N SER A 25 -13.19 -1.92 8.45
CA SER A 25 -13.86 -0.82 7.74
C SER A 25 -14.03 -1.15 6.27
N LYS A 26 -14.85 -0.35 5.55
CA LYS A 26 -14.94 -0.45 4.09
C LYS A 26 -13.56 -0.24 3.47
N SER A 27 -13.26 -0.99 2.41
CA SER A 27 -12.01 -0.76 1.68
C SER A 27 -12.08 0.58 0.92
N PRO A 28 -10.97 1.30 0.76
CA PRO A 28 -10.95 2.53 -0.02
C PRO A 28 -11.48 2.33 -1.44
N PHE A 29 -11.21 1.18 -2.06
CA PHE A 29 -11.75 0.84 -3.38
C PHE A 29 -13.27 0.76 -3.40
N GLN A 30 -13.88 0.27 -2.32
CA GLN A 30 -15.33 0.20 -2.19
C GLN A 30 -15.93 1.59 -1.86
N GLU A 31 -15.25 2.41 -1.06
CA GLU A 31 -15.72 3.75 -0.69
C GLU A 31 -15.65 4.74 -1.85
N TYR A 32 -14.59 4.69 -2.65
CA TYR A 32 -14.37 5.59 -3.79
C TYR A 32 -14.73 4.95 -5.13
N THR A 33 -15.62 3.95 -5.13
CA THR A 33 -15.99 3.22 -6.35
C THR A 33 -16.55 4.14 -7.44
N ASP A 34 -17.32 5.16 -7.07
CA ASP A 34 -17.89 6.13 -8.02
C ASP A 34 -16.80 6.99 -8.68
N LEU A 35 -15.79 7.37 -7.89
CA LEU A 35 -14.62 8.13 -8.37
C LEU A 35 -13.76 7.27 -9.31
N LEU A 36 -13.52 6.00 -8.95
CA LEU A 36 -12.75 5.07 -9.77
C LEU A 36 -13.48 4.69 -11.07
N ALA A 37 -14.81 4.52 -11.02
CA ALA A 37 -15.64 4.24 -12.19
C ALA A 37 -15.70 5.42 -13.18
N SER A 38 -15.50 6.66 -12.70
CA SER A 38 -15.52 7.86 -13.55
C SER A 38 -14.32 8.01 -14.49
N GLY A 39 -13.32 7.11 -14.41
CA GLY A 39 -12.58 6.66 -15.59
C GLY A 39 -11.82 7.71 -16.40
N LYS A 40 -11.20 8.71 -15.77
CA LYS A 40 -9.93 9.18 -16.36
C LYS A 40 -8.91 8.10 -16.02
N PRO A 41 -8.21 7.51 -17.01
CA PRO A 41 -7.16 6.55 -16.70
C PRO A 41 -6.21 7.27 -15.77
N THR A 42 -6.17 6.85 -14.51
CA THR A 42 -5.09 7.19 -13.60
C THR A 42 -3.87 6.64 -14.29
N LYS A 43 -3.16 7.53 -15.00
CA LYS A 43 -1.78 7.30 -15.40
C LYS A 43 -1.12 6.65 -14.19
N PRO A 44 -0.42 5.52 -14.35
CA PRO A 44 0.24 4.87 -13.23
C PRO A 44 0.99 5.95 -12.47
N LEU A 45 0.52 6.27 -11.26
CA LEU A 45 1.08 7.35 -10.47
C LEU A 45 2.51 6.92 -10.14
N ALA A 46 3.47 7.53 -10.84
CA ALA A 46 4.88 7.64 -10.50
C ALA A 46 5.61 6.33 -10.15
N ILE A 47 5.70 5.39 -11.11
CA ILE A 47 6.89 4.52 -11.21
C ILE A 47 7.91 5.14 -12.18
N GLU A 48 7.45 5.94 -13.14
CA GLU A 48 8.27 6.59 -14.16
C GLU A 48 9.20 7.65 -13.55
N ASP A 49 8.72 8.47 -12.60
CA ASP A 49 9.50 9.58 -12.02
C ASP A 49 10.72 9.17 -11.16
N ILE A 50 10.80 7.91 -10.72
CA ILE A 50 11.93 7.40 -9.93
C ILE A 50 13.07 6.94 -10.85
N ALA A 51 12.76 6.43 -12.05
CA ALA A 51 13.77 5.91 -12.97
C ALA A 51 14.61 7.03 -13.62
N ASP A 52 14.00 8.19 -13.90
CA ASP A 52 14.69 9.30 -14.56
C ASP A 52 15.66 10.07 -13.65
N GLN A 53 15.55 9.94 -12.31
CA GLN A 53 16.48 10.60 -11.37
C GLN A 53 17.76 9.80 -11.09
N ILE A 54 17.86 8.55 -11.55
CA ILE A 54 19.03 7.69 -11.32
C ILE A 54 20.05 7.77 -12.45
N GLU A 55 19.71 8.40 -13.58
CA GLU A 55 20.56 8.53 -14.78
C GLU A 55 20.94 9.99 -15.14
N ALA A 56 20.95 10.91 -14.17
CA ALA A 56 21.40 12.31 -14.36
C ALA A 56 22.63 12.67 -13.51
#